data_AF-A0A1J5KWF7-F1
#
_entry.id   AF-A0A1J5KWF7-F1
#
_cell.length_a   1.000
_cell.length_b   1.000
_cell.length_c   1.000
_cell.angle_alpha   90.00
_cell.angle_beta   90.00
_cell.angle_gamma   90.00
#
_symmetry.space_group_name_H-M   'P 1'
#
loop_
_entity.id
_entity.type
_entity.pdbx_description
1 polymer ?
#
loop_
_entity_poly.entity_id
_entity_poly.type
_entity_poly.pdbx_seq_one_letter_code
_entity_poly.pdbx_strand_id
1 'polypeptide(L)'
;MMKKLKDLFYRIWYFRTIKRFNGYNNKLAKAIKDREVDQLILKHSIVTYMRRYMGIDVQSAFIPKSYKSIEKSKQQVLGRFGDEMEKLGITINDKLELCTQ
;
A
#
# COMPACT_ATOMS: atom_id res chain seq x y z
N MET A 1 34.95 41.87 -13.42
CA MET A 1 33.48 41.96 -13.62
C MET A 1 32.88 40.61 -14.08
N MET A 2 33.47 39.91 -15.05
CA MET A 2 32.97 38.62 -15.56
C MET A 2 32.84 37.46 -14.53
N LYS A 3 33.73 37.36 -13.54
CA LYS A 3 33.65 36.31 -12.49
C LYS A 3 32.36 36.39 -11.65
N LYS A 4 31.99 37.61 -11.22
CA LYS A 4 30.75 37.84 -10.45
C LYS A 4 29.48 37.49 -11.24
N LEU A 5 29.51 37.71 -12.56
CA LEU A 5 28.40 37.35 -13.45
C LEU A 5 28.25 35.82 -13.54
N LYS A 6 29.37 35.09 -13.71
CA LYS A 6 29.37 33.62 -13.74
C LYS A 6 28.86 33.02 -12.42
N ASP A 7 29.27 33.58 -11.27
CA ASP A 7 28.80 33.14 -9.95
C ASP A 7 27.29 33.37 -9.77
N LEU A 8 26.77 34.49 -10.29
CA LEU A 8 25.35 34.79 -10.28
C LEU A 8 24.56 33.77 -11.10
N PHE A 9 25.02 33.47 -12.33
CA PHE A 9 24.40 32.45 -13.19
C PHE A 9 24.46 31.05 -12.56
N TYR A 10 25.58 30.69 -11.94
CA TYR A 10 25.73 29.42 -11.23
C TYR A 10 24.73 29.32 -10.07
N ARG A 11 24.59 30.36 -9.25
CA ARG A 11 23.60 30.41 -8.16
C ARG A 11 22.16 30.30 -8.67
N ILE A 12 21.81 31.03 -9.73
CA ILE A 12 20.46 30.99 -10.33
C ILE A 12 20.17 29.59 -10.89
N TRP A 13 21.13 28.99 -11.58
CA TRP A 13 21.00 27.65 -12.15
C TRP A 13 20.87 26.60 -11.04
N TYR A 14 21.72 26.64 -10.02
CA TYR A 14 21.68 25.77 -8.85
C TYR A 14 20.34 25.87 -8.11
N PHE A 15 19.82 27.09 -7.90
CA PHE A 15 18.51 27.30 -7.28
C PHE A 15 17.37 26.70 -8.10
N ARG A 16 17.41 26.84 -9.44
CA ARG A 16 16.44 26.20 -10.34
C ARG A 16 16.49 24.68 -10.23
N THR A 17 17.68 24.10 -10.16
CA THR A 17 17.88 22.66 -10.02
C THR A 17 17.35 22.14 -8.69
N ILE A 18 17.65 22.82 -7.58
CA ILE A 18 17.10 22.47 -6.25
C ILE A 18 15.58 22.54 -6.26
N LYS A 19 15.00 23.62 -6.80
CA LYS A 19 13.54 23.78 -6.83
C LYS A 19 12.86 22.67 -7.62
N ARG A 20 13.47 22.24 -8.74
CA ARG A 20 13.00 21.07 -9.51
C ARG A 20 13.11 19.78 -8.70
N PHE A 21 14.25 19.54 -8.05
CA PHE A 21 14.48 18.36 -7.23
C PHE A 21 13.48 18.26 -6.06
N ASN A 22 13.24 19.37 -5.35
CA ASN A 22 12.23 19.45 -4.31
C ASN A 22 10.82 19.19 -4.86
N GLY A 23 10.52 19.65 -6.08
CA GLY A 23 9.26 19.34 -6.74
C GLY A 23 9.08 17.85 -7.00
N TYR A 24 10.12 17.14 -7.46
CA TYR A 24 10.10 15.69 -7.62
C TYR A 24 9.97 14.96 -6.29
N ASN A 25 10.73 15.36 -5.27
CA ASN A 25 10.64 14.77 -3.93
C ASN A 25 9.24 14.92 -3.33
N ASN A 26 8.59 16.07 -3.49
CA ASN A 26 7.22 16.28 -3.00
C ASN A 26 6.21 15.38 -3.73
N LYS A 27 6.38 15.17 -5.04
CA LYS A 27 5.53 14.25 -5.81
C LYS A 27 5.72 12.80 -5.36
N LEU A 28 6.96 12.38 -5.13
CA LEU A 28 7.28 11.05 -4.62
C LEU A 28 6.71 10.84 -3.21
N ALA A 29 6.89 11.81 -2.31
CA ALA A 29 6.35 11.75 -0.96
C ALA A 29 4.81 11.66 -0.95
N LYS A 30 4.15 12.38 -1.87
CA LYS A 30 2.70 12.27 -2.04
C LYS A 30 2.29 10.89 -2.56
N ALA A 31 2.96 10.39 -3.60
CA ALA A 31 2.66 9.07 -4.17
C ALA A 31 2.86 7.94 -3.15
N ILE A 32 3.86 8.04 -2.27
CA ILE A 32 4.07 7.09 -1.17
C ILE A 32 2.87 7.13 -0.20
N LYS A 33 2.44 8.32 0.23
CA LYS A 33 1.29 8.48 1.12
C LYS A 33 0.00 7.95 0.49
N ASP A 34 -0.25 8.28 -0.78
CA ASP A 34 -1.43 7.80 -1.51
C ASP A 34 -1.41 6.26 -1.57
N ARG A 35 -0.24 5.66 -1.85
CA ARG A 35 -0.05 4.21 -1.84
C ARG A 35 -0.27 3.57 -0.46
N GLU A 36 0.18 4.21 0.63
CA GLU A 36 -0.05 3.73 2.00
C GLU A 36 -1.55 3.73 2.35
N VAL A 37 -2.27 4.77 1.94
CA VAL A 37 -3.73 4.86 2.11
C VAL A 37 -4.43 3.74 1.35
N ASP A 38 -4.05 3.51 0.09
CA ASP A 38 -4.60 2.43 -0.73
C ASP A 38 -4.33 1.05 -0.11
N GLN A 39 -3.13 0.84 0.42
CA GLN A 39 -2.79 -0.38 1.15
C GLN A 39 -3.68 -0.57 2.38
N LEU A 40 -3.96 0.49 3.14
CA LEU A 40 -4.81 0.42 4.33
C LEU A 40 -6.26 0.11 3.98
N ILE A 41 -6.81 0.73 2.93
CA ILE A 41 -8.15 0.47 2.41
C ILE A 41 -8.27 -0.98 1.95
N LEU A 42 -7.28 -1.48 1.20
CA LEU A 42 -7.29 -2.87 0.72
C LEU A 42 -7.23 -3.86 1.89
N LYS A 43 -6.35 -3.63 2.87
CA LYS A 43 -6.27 -4.45 4.08
C LYS A 43 -7.62 -4.51 4.81
N HIS A 44 -8.27 -3.35 5.00
CA HIS A 44 -9.58 -3.29 5.63
C HIS A 44 -10.66 -4.05 4.84
N SER A 45 -10.65 -3.92 3.51
CA SER A 45 -11.58 -4.59 2.61
C SER A 45 -11.41 -6.11 2.64
N ILE A 46 -10.17 -6.61 2.61
CA ILE A 46 -9.85 -8.04 2.74
C ILE A 46 -10.34 -8.58 4.09
N VAL A 47 -10.02 -7.91 5.20
CA VAL A 47 -10.44 -8.32 6.55
C VAL A 47 -11.97 -8.36 6.65
N THR A 48 -12.65 -7.36 6.12
CA THR A 48 -14.13 -7.29 6.14
C THR A 48 -14.76 -8.41 5.30
N TYR A 49 -14.21 -8.68 4.12
CA TYR A 49 -14.63 -9.80 3.27
C TYR A 49 -14.42 -11.13 3.98
N MET A 50 -13.26 -11.33 4.60
CA MET A 50 -12.92 -12.54 5.34
C MET A 50 -13.83 -12.76 6.54
N ARG A 51 -14.16 -11.71 7.31
CA ARG A 51 -15.12 -11.80 8.43
C ARG A 51 -16.50 -12.25 7.94
N ARG A 52 -17.00 -11.66 6.85
CA ARG A 52 -18.28 -12.07 6.24
C ARG A 52 -18.24 -13.50 5.70
N TYR A 53 -17.16 -13.88 5.01
CA TYR A 53 -17.03 -15.19 4.37
C TYR A 53 -16.85 -16.34 5.37
N MET A 54 -16.13 -16.07 6.47
CA MET A 54 -15.95 -17.01 7.58
C MET A 54 -17.12 -17.00 8.56
N GLY A 55 -18.10 -16.09 8.40
CA GLY A 55 -19.22 -15.97 9.33
C GLY A 55 -18.77 -15.62 10.75
N ILE A 56 -17.63 -14.91 10.89
CA ILE A 56 -17.15 -14.40 12.19
C ILE A 56 -17.97 -13.14 12.48
N ASP A 57 -19.25 -13.34 12.76
CA ASP A 57 -20.10 -12.36 13.42
C ASP A 57 -20.16 -12.76 14.89
N VAL A 58 -19.57 -11.94 15.75
CA VAL A 58 -19.29 -12.26 17.16
C VAL A 58 -20.56 -12.13 18.00
N GLN A 59 -21.53 -13.02 17.78
CA GLN A 59 -22.69 -13.20 18.68
C GLN A 59 -23.00 -14.66 19.03
N SER A 60 -22.35 -15.65 18.41
CA SER A 60 -22.59 -17.07 18.70
C SER A 60 -21.49 -17.66 19.60
N ALA A 61 -21.88 -18.27 20.71
CA ALA A 61 -21.00 -19.04 21.60
C ALA A 61 -20.57 -20.41 21.01
N PHE A 62 -20.97 -20.72 19.78
CA PHE A 62 -20.69 -21.99 19.12
C PHE A 62 -19.97 -21.76 17.79
N ILE A 63 -18.73 -22.26 17.70
CA ILE A 63 -17.92 -22.24 16.48
C ILE A 63 -18.37 -23.42 15.60
N PRO A 64 -18.79 -23.20 14.34
CA PRO A 64 -19.12 -24.29 13.43
C PRO A 64 -17.89 -25.21 13.24
N LYS A 65 -18.06 -26.51 13.50
CA LYS A 65 -17.02 -27.56 13.41
C LYS A 65 -16.42 -27.77 12.01
N SER A 66 -16.85 -27.04 10.99
CA SER A 66 -16.25 -27.05 9.66
C SER A 66 -15.37 -25.82 9.48
N TYR A 67 -14.09 -25.91 9.84
CA TYR A 67 -13.09 -25.01 9.30
C TYR A 67 -13.17 -25.13 7.77
N LYS A 68 -13.77 -24.15 7.08
CA LYS A 68 -13.48 -23.94 5.66
C LYS A 68 -11.95 -23.80 5.59
N SER A 69 -11.27 -24.76 4.96
CA SER A 69 -9.82 -24.86 4.89
C SER A 69 -9.21 -23.46 4.72
N ILE A 70 -8.22 -23.12 5.56
CA ILE A 70 -7.45 -21.86 5.46
C ILE A 70 -7.04 -21.61 4.01
N GLU A 71 -6.70 -22.68 3.30
CA GLU A 71 -6.37 -22.72 1.88
C GLU A 71 -7.51 -22.23 0.97
N LYS A 72 -8.76 -22.65 1.23
CA LYS A 72 -9.94 -22.19 0.49
C LYS A 72 -10.21 -20.71 0.74
N SER A 73 -10.02 -20.23 1.96
CA SER A 73 -10.13 -18.81 2.29
C SER A 73 -9.04 -17.99 1.58
N LYS A 74 -7.80 -18.48 1.58
CA LYS A 74 -6.67 -17.89 0.86
C LYS A 74 -6.96 -17.80 -0.63
N GLN A 75 -7.42 -18.88 -1.26
CA GLN A 75 -7.80 -18.90 -2.68
C GLN A 75 -8.92 -17.92 -3.01
N GLN A 76 -9.93 -17.77 -2.14
CA GLN A 76 -11.03 -16.82 -2.36
C GLN A 76 -10.58 -15.36 -2.25
N VAL A 77 -9.67 -15.06 -1.32
CA VAL A 77 -9.08 -13.72 -1.20
C VAL A 77 -8.18 -13.42 -2.38
N LEU A 78 -7.30 -14.36 -2.76
CA LEU A 78 -6.44 -14.22 -3.93
C LEU A 78 -7.23 -14.07 -5.23
N GLY A 79 -8.32 -14.82 -5.40
CA GLY A 79 -9.17 -14.71 -6.58
C GLY A 79 -9.94 -13.39 -6.69
N ARG A 80 -10.16 -12.68 -5.56
CA ARG A 80 -10.93 -11.42 -5.54
C ARG A 80 -10.04 -10.18 -5.46
N PHE A 81 -8.93 -10.26 -4.75
CA PHE A 81 -8.06 -9.13 -4.43
C PHE A 81 -6.61 -9.34 -4.92
N GLY A 82 -6.29 -10.47 -5.58
CA GLY A 82 -4.93 -10.81 -6.01
C GLY A 82 -4.27 -9.74 -6.87
N ASP A 83 -4.99 -9.23 -7.87
CA ASP A 83 -4.46 -8.19 -8.77
C ASP A 83 -4.15 -6.87 -8.04
N GLU A 84 -4.99 -6.49 -7.07
CA GLU A 84 -4.79 -5.27 -6.26
C GLU A 84 -3.67 -5.46 -5.23
N MET A 85 -3.58 -6.67 -4.67
CA MET A 85 -2.51 -7.08 -3.76
C MET A 85 -1.14 -7.07 -4.47
N GLU A 86 -1.06 -7.60 -5.69
CA GLU A 86 0.17 -7.60 -6.49
C GLU A 86 0.62 -6.17 -6.83
N LYS A 87 -0.31 -5.31 -7.28
CA LYS A 87 -0.04 -3.90 -7.56
C LYS A 87 0.49 -3.13 -6.35
N LEU A 88 0.00 -3.44 -5.16
CA LEU A 88 0.37 -2.74 -3.93
C LEU A 88 1.52 -3.41 -3.16
N GLY A 89 1.94 -4.61 -3.53
CA GLY A 89 2.99 -5.38 -2.84
C GLY A 89 2.50 -6.02 -1.53
N ILE A 90 1.22 -6.36 -1.44
CA ILE A 90 0.61 -7.03 -0.28
C ILE A 90 0.57 -8.53 -0.55
N THR A 91 0.97 -9.33 0.44
CA THR A 91 0.92 -10.81 0.38
C THR A 91 0.16 -11.36 1.58
N ILE A 92 -0.36 -12.58 1.45
CA ILE A 92 -1.04 -13.30 2.54
C ILE A 92 -0.23 -14.54 2.89
N ASN A 93 0.18 -14.64 4.16
CA ASN A 93 0.89 -15.81 4.66
C ASN A 93 -0.06 -16.99 4.95
N ASP A 94 0.49 -18.13 5.33
CA ASP A 94 -0.29 -19.35 5.58
C ASP A 94 -1.16 -19.28 6.86
N LYS A 95 -0.96 -18.24 7.68
CA LYS A 95 -1.80 -17.91 8.83
C LYS A 95 -2.91 -16.90 8.50
N LEU A 96 -3.08 -16.55 7.21
CA LEU A 96 -4.02 -15.52 6.74
C LEU A 96 -3.70 -14.10 7.23
N GLU A 97 -2.45 -13.83 7.59
CA GLU A 97 -1.98 -12.50 7.97
C GLU A 97 -1.54 -11.73 6.72
N LEU A 98 -1.90 -10.45 6.66
CA LEU A 98 -1.55 -9.55 5.56
C LEU A 98 -0.15 -8.96 5.78
N CYS A 99 0.80 -9.36 4.96
CA CYS A 99 2.17 -8.86 4.96
C CYS A 99 2.36 -7.84 3.83
N THR A 100 3.19 -6.82 4.06
CA THR A 100 3.71 -5.93 3.01
C THR A 100 5.13 -6.35 2.70
N GLN A 101 5.45 -6.48 1.41
CA GLN A 101 6.83 -6.72 0.94
C GLN A 101 7.72 -5.49 1.15
#